data_AF-A0A524HJC5-F1
#
_entry.id   AF-A0A524HJC5-F1
#
_cell.length_a   1.000
_cell.length_b   1.000
_cell.length_c   1.000
_cell.angle_alpha   90.00
_cell.angle_beta   90.00
_cell.angle_gamma   90.00
#
_symmetry.space_group_name_H-M   'P 1'
#
loop_
_entity.id
_entity.type
_entity.pdbx_description
1 polymer ?
#
loop_
_entity_poly.entity_id
_entity_poly.type
_entity_poly.pdbx_seq_one_letter_code
_entity_poly.pdbx_strand_id
1 'polypeptide(L)'
;MPEGFICKQCGSTSFEDINTNRIKCSHCGSMSNKYSGDPAVVIGKCANIIIGKTANVEIQGDLEIQEGANVDIQGQVVINDRKKTMIKK
;
A
#
# COMPACT_ATOMS: atom_id res chain seq x y z
N MET A 1 -1.49 -0.84 -17.84
CA MET A 1 -0.73 -0.69 -16.59
C MET A 1 0.33 0.37 -16.81
N PRO A 2 0.65 1.23 -15.82
CA PRO A 2 1.76 2.17 -15.98
C PRO A 2 3.06 1.38 -16.20
N GLU A 3 3.90 1.88 -17.10
CA GLU A 3 5.22 1.29 -17.38
C GLU A 3 6.05 1.24 -16.09
N GLY A 4 6.69 0.11 -15.81
CA GLY A 4 7.58 -0.05 -14.65
C GLY A 4 6.97 -0.62 -13.37
N PHE A 5 5.80 -1.29 -13.43
CA PHE A 5 5.30 -2.03 -12.27
C PHE A 5 6.19 -3.26 -11.97
N ILE A 6 6.79 -3.30 -10.76
CA ILE A 6 7.70 -4.35 -10.30
C ILE A 6 7.07 -5.10 -9.13
N CYS A 7 7.22 -6.43 -9.10
CA CYS A 7 6.69 -7.27 -8.04
C CYS A 7 7.46 -7.01 -6.75
N LYS A 8 6.78 -6.48 -5.72
CA LYS A 8 7.41 -6.21 -4.42
C LYS A 8 7.96 -7.45 -3.71
N GLN A 9 7.50 -8.65 -4.08
CA GLN A 9 7.94 -9.91 -3.47
C GLN A 9 9.17 -10.53 -4.15
N CYS A 10 9.36 -10.33 -5.45
CA CYS A 10 10.41 -11.02 -6.20
C CYS A 10 11.15 -10.17 -7.25
N GLY A 11 10.82 -8.88 -7.38
CA GLY A 11 11.45 -7.99 -8.35
C GLY A 11 11.06 -8.24 -9.81
N SER A 12 10.22 -9.23 -10.10
CA SER A 12 9.78 -9.53 -11.46
C SER A 12 8.86 -8.44 -12.01
N THR A 13 9.01 -8.13 -13.29
CA THR A 13 8.13 -7.23 -14.06
C THR A 13 7.06 -8.00 -14.84
N SER A 14 7.03 -9.33 -14.72
CA SER A 14 6.07 -10.19 -15.42
C SER A 14 4.81 -10.41 -14.58
N PHE A 15 3.68 -9.97 -15.13
CA PHE A 15 2.38 -10.09 -14.49
C PHE A 15 1.33 -10.66 -15.44
N GLU A 16 0.47 -11.48 -14.87
CA GLU A 16 -0.77 -11.97 -15.47
C GLU A 16 -1.95 -11.17 -14.93
N ASP A 17 -2.83 -10.78 -15.85
CA ASP A 17 -4.09 -10.16 -15.52
C ASP A 17 -5.09 -11.21 -15.07
N ILE A 18 -5.49 -11.18 -13.79
CA ILE A 18 -6.53 -12.09 -13.29
C ILE A 18 -7.92 -11.52 -13.56
N ASN A 19 -8.10 -10.22 -13.28
CA ASN A 19 -9.34 -9.49 -13.56
C ASN A 19 -9.07 -7.98 -13.71
N THR A 20 -10.12 -7.18 -13.81
CA THR A 20 -10.06 -5.73 -14.01
C THR A 20 -9.26 -5.01 -12.91
N ASN A 21 -9.24 -5.54 -11.69
CA ASN A 21 -8.62 -4.90 -10.53
C ASN A 21 -7.46 -5.69 -9.92
N ARG A 22 -7.17 -6.91 -10.39
CA ARG A 22 -6.12 -7.79 -9.82
C ARG A 22 -5.16 -8.31 -10.87
N ILE A 23 -3.91 -8.43 -10.46
CA ILE A 23 -2.81 -9.06 -11.17
C ILE A 23 -2.16 -10.12 -10.30
N LYS A 24 -1.54 -11.10 -10.97
CA LYS A 24 -0.68 -12.11 -10.38
C LYS A 24 0.71 -11.96 -10.96
N CYS A 25 1.75 -12.00 -10.13
CA CYS A 25 3.10 -12.11 -10.65
C CYS A 25 3.29 -13.51 -11.26
N SER A 26 3.70 -13.59 -12.52
CA SER A 26 3.93 -14.86 -13.21
C SER A 26 5.13 -15.64 -12.63
N HIS A 27 6.03 -14.96 -11.92
CA HIS A 27 7.24 -15.58 -11.38
C HIS A 27 7.04 -16.18 -9.98
N CYS A 28 6.49 -15.41 -9.02
CA CYS A 28 6.31 -15.88 -7.64
C CYS A 28 4.85 -16.16 -7.25
N GLY A 29 3.90 -15.89 -8.15
CA GLY A 29 2.47 -16.09 -7.89
C GLY A 29 1.83 -15.05 -6.98
N SER A 30 2.56 -14.04 -6.50
CA SER A 30 2.02 -12.99 -5.62
C SER A 30 0.90 -12.22 -6.31
N MET A 31 -0.22 -12.00 -5.61
CA MET A 31 -1.36 -11.25 -6.10
C MET A 31 -1.31 -9.78 -5.65
N SER A 32 -1.65 -8.85 -6.55
CA SER A 32 -1.68 -7.39 -6.28
C SER A 32 -2.89 -6.73 -6.95
N ASN A 33 -3.30 -5.55 -6.47
CA ASN A 33 -4.36 -4.77 -7.13
C ASN A 33 -3.78 -3.81 -8.20
N LYS A 34 -4.47 -3.65 -9.33
CA LYS A 34 -4.05 -2.83 -10.49
C LYS A 34 -4.17 -1.32 -10.27
N TYR A 35 -5.15 -0.91 -9.48
CA TYR A 35 -5.48 0.49 -9.21
C TYR A 35 -5.95 0.62 -7.78
N SER A 36 -5.37 1.56 -7.03
CA SER A 36 -6.07 2.26 -5.96
C SER A 36 -5.52 3.69 -5.87
N GLY A 37 -6.28 4.61 -6.47
CA GLY A 37 -6.15 6.05 -6.24
C GLY A 37 -6.76 6.50 -4.92
N ASP A 38 -7.29 5.56 -4.14
CA ASP A 38 -7.77 5.73 -2.77
C ASP A 38 -6.64 5.63 -1.75
N PRO A 39 -6.80 6.19 -0.53
CA PRO A 39 -5.81 6.13 0.53
C PRO A 39 -5.30 4.70 0.70
N ALA A 40 -3.97 4.55 0.78
CA ALA A 40 -3.36 3.23 0.82
C ALA A 40 -3.76 2.48 2.11
N VAL A 41 -4.03 3.22 3.20
CA VAL A 41 -4.47 2.68 4.49
C VAL A 41 -5.45 3.65 5.17
N VAL A 42 -6.61 3.15 5.59
CA VAL A 42 -7.56 3.87 6.46
C VAL A 42 -7.72 3.09 7.77
N ILE A 43 -7.41 3.74 8.89
CA ILE A 43 -7.68 3.22 10.23
C ILE A 43 -9.04 3.76 10.66
N GLY A 44 -10.06 2.91 10.56
CA GLY A 44 -11.45 3.27 10.79
C GLY A 44 -11.79 3.54 12.26
N LYS A 45 -12.96 4.16 12.47
CA LYS A 45 -13.53 4.41 13.80
C LYS A 45 -13.57 3.15 14.66
N CYS A 46 -13.20 3.27 15.93
CA CYS A 46 -13.12 2.19 16.91
C CYS A 46 -12.07 1.10 16.62
N ALA A 47 -11.19 1.27 15.62
CA ALA A 47 -10.05 0.37 15.45
C ALA A 47 -9.07 0.53 16.63
N ASN A 48 -8.49 -0.57 17.09
CA ASN A 48 -7.40 -0.57 18.07
C ASN A 48 -6.15 -1.18 17.41
N ILE A 49 -5.19 -0.34 17.06
CA ILE A 49 -3.96 -0.74 16.37
C ILE A 49 -2.77 -0.54 17.31
N ILE A 50 -1.95 -1.57 17.48
CA ILE A 50 -0.71 -1.51 18.25
C ILE A 50 0.45 -1.93 17.34
N ILE A 51 1.38 -1.02 17.11
CA ILE A 51 2.63 -1.28 16.38
C ILE A 51 3.72 -1.52 17.41
N GLY A 52 4.09 -2.78 17.60
CA GLY A 52 5.03 -3.20 18.64
C GLY A 52 6.45 -2.63 18.45
N LYS A 53 7.24 -2.63 19.53
CA LYS A 53 8.57 -2.00 19.61
C LYS A 53 9.58 -2.43 18.55
N THR A 54 9.48 -3.67 18.07
CA THR A 54 10.38 -4.22 17.04
C THR A 54 9.79 -4.21 15.65
N ALA A 55 8.59 -3.64 15.47
CA ALA A 55 7.93 -3.57 14.17
C ALA A 55 8.49 -2.40 13.36
N ASN A 56 8.76 -2.68 12.08
CA ASN A 56 9.07 -1.68 11.07
C ASN A 56 7.95 -1.70 10.03
N VAL A 57 7.09 -0.69 10.06
CA VAL A 57 5.93 -0.58 9.18
C VAL A 57 6.18 0.51 8.15
N GLU A 58 6.08 0.16 6.87
CA GLU A 58 6.20 1.10 5.77
C GLU A 58 4.86 1.23 5.04
N ILE A 59 4.31 2.45 5.01
CA ILE A 59 3.08 2.79 4.30
C ILE A 59 3.46 3.57 3.05
N GLN A 60 3.05 3.05 1.90
CA GLN A 60 3.33 3.63 0.59
C GLN A 60 2.04 4.26 0.05
N GLY A 61 1.95 5.59 0.13
CA GLY A 61 0.73 6.35 -0.12
C GLY A 61 0.14 6.93 1.16
N ASP A 62 -1.12 7.33 1.08
CA ASP A 62 -1.76 8.14 2.13
C ASP A 62 -2.26 7.27 3.30
N LEU A 63 -2.16 7.83 4.51
CA LEU A 63 -2.71 7.27 5.75
C LEU A 63 -3.81 8.20 6.28
N GLU A 64 -5.00 7.65 6.51
CA GLU A 64 -6.10 8.35 7.20
C GLU A 64 -6.43 7.63 8.52
N ILE A 65 -6.52 8.38 9.62
CA ILE A 65 -6.95 7.87 10.92
C ILE A 65 -8.25 8.59 11.29
N GLN A 66 -9.33 7.82 11.40
CA GLN A 66 -10.66 8.36 11.64
C GLN A 66 -10.93 8.60 13.12
N GLU A 67 -11.87 9.50 13.40
CA GLU A 67 -12.29 9.83 14.76
C GLU A 67 -12.72 8.57 15.53
N GLY A 68 -12.18 8.42 16.75
CA GLY A 68 -12.44 7.27 17.61
C GLY A 68 -11.57 6.04 17.34
N ALA A 69 -10.60 6.11 16.44
CA ALA A 69 -9.54 5.12 16.34
C ALA A 69 -8.53 5.28 17.50
N ASN A 70 -8.06 4.15 18.05
CA ASN A 70 -6.94 4.10 18.98
C ASN A 70 -5.72 3.51 18.27
N VAL A 71 -4.62 4.26 18.25
CA VAL A 71 -3.38 3.84 17.57
C VAL A 71 -2.21 4.07 18.52
N ASP A 72 -1.57 2.98 18.94
CA ASP A 72 -0.34 2.99 19.74
C ASP A 72 0.85 2.56 18.88
N ILE A 73 1.86 3.41 18.77
CA ILE A 73 3.04 3.18 17.95
C ILE A 73 4.27 3.16 18.83
N GLN A 74 4.79 1.96 19.07
CA GLN A 74 5.96 1.71 19.90
C GLN A 74 7.21 1.42 19.07
N GLY A 75 7.03 1.02 17.80
CA GLY A 75 8.09 0.75 16.82
C GLY A 75 8.27 1.88 15.81
N GLN A 76 8.82 1.56 14.63
CA GLN A 76 9.04 2.54 13.56
C GLN A 76 7.91 2.48 12.53
N VAL A 77 7.42 3.66 12.14
CA VAL A 77 6.50 3.83 11.02
C VAL A 77 7.08 4.84 10.04
N VAL A 78 7.18 4.44 8.77
CA VAL A 78 7.61 5.30 7.67
C VAL A 78 6.44 5.43 6.69
N ILE A 79 6.07 6.67 6.38
CA ILE A 79 5.02 6.97 5.41
C ILE A 79 5.67 7.67 4.22
N ASN A 80 5.58 7.04 3.07
CA ASN A 80 6.12 7.54 1.81
C ASN A 80 4.97 8.02 0.93
N ASP A 81 4.78 9.34 0.91
CA ASP A 81 3.74 9.98 0.11
C ASP A 81 3.97 9.76 -1.38
N ARG A 82 2.87 9.51 -2.11
CA ARG A 82 2.91 9.50 -3.57
C ARG A 82 3.02 10.96 -4.05
N LYS A 83 4.20 11.36 -4.57
CA LYS A 83 4.32 12.63 -5.30
C LYS A 83 3.27 12.66 -6.41
N LYS A 84 2.22 13.46 -6.25
CA LYS A 84 1.29 13.80 -7.33
C LYS A 84 2.07 14.61 -8.36
N THR A 85 2.52 13.98 -9.44
CA THR A 85 2.94 14.71 -10.64
C THR A 85 1.69 15.40 -11.20
N MET A 86 1.50 16.68 -10.85
CA MET A 86 0.47 17.51 -11.46
C MET A 86 0.86 17.75 -12.92
N ILE A 87 0.31 16.95 -13.83
CA ILE A 87 0.31 17.31 -15.25
C ILE A 87 -0.70 18.44 -15.39
N LYS A 88 -0.21 19.69 -15.40
CA LYS A 88 -1.01 20.84 -15.84
C LYS A 88 -1.36 20.59 -17.31
N LYS A 89 -2.67 20.42 -17.58
CA LYS A 89 -3.23 20.50 -18.92
C LYS A 89 -3.23 21.96 -19.38
#